data_AF-A0A0R1TU29-F1
#
_entry.id   AF-A0A0R1TU29-F1
#
_cell.length_a   1.000
_cell.length_b   1.000
_cell.length_c   1.000
_cell.angle_alpha   90.00
_cell.angle_beta   90.00
_cell.angle_gamma   90.00
#
_symmetry.space_group_name_H-M   'P 1'
#
loop_
_entity.id
_entity.type
_entity.pdbx_description
1 polymer ?
#
loop_
_entity_poly.entity_id
_entity_poly.type
_entity_poly.pdbx_seq_one_letter_code
_entity_poly.pdbx_strand_id
1 'polypeptide(L)'
;MFVDAADLSSPRKLYSKDEQKLVSEDIVTSEQRKTYERIELLFGGLYRRTGQTLQFTGDDTISELKLQDMAGNHLGKTASDLASPVTDGVVYVPLKFTKAQVDYEFFGLKSERESALVAEYSATKHEQTTTKTYLTTKFVDPKGRALRRARRQKVLWNICRKIDIISGKILEYSKIPEKLSYATEKSPVIPGYIAETPGIVQTELEVKEQNITYQQIGQIVAINQSGDLLKKIPYRNDQQDATKAAETLLPKIKGYHRTVENETIVPHDPLRDITIKYCKNCS
;
A
#
# COMPACT_ATOMS: atom_id res chain seq x y z
N MET A 1 -27.08 -0.36 38.80
CA MET A 1 -25.77 -0.26 39.47
C MET A 1 -24.72 -0.28 38.37
N PHE A 2 -24.00 0.81 38.21
CA PHE A 2 -23.13 1.08 37.06
C PHE A 2 -21.88 0.19 37.14
N VAL A 3 -21.49 -0.42 36.02
CA VAL A 3 -20.25 -1.21 35.90
C VAL A 3 -19.38 -0.54 34.85
N ASP A 4 -18.10 -0.43 35.18
CA ASP A 4 -17.03 0.35 34.55
C ASP A 4 -16.72 -0.11 33.11
N ALA A 5 -16.26 0.82 32.27
CA ALA A 5 -15.95 0.60 30.86
C ALA A 5 -14.62 -0.18 30.62
N ALA A 6 -13.95 -0.61 31.68
CA ALA A 6 -12.74 -1.44 31.61
C ALA A 6 -13.02 -2.93 31.36
N ASP A 7 -14.28 -3.41 31.48
CA ASP A 7 -14.66 -4.81 31.24
C ASP A 7 -14.82 -5.19 29.75
N LEU A 8 -14.50 -4.27 28.82
CA LEU A 8 -14.51 -4.51 27.38
C LEU A 8 -13.30 -5.31 26.85
N SER A 9 -12.45 -5.83 27.74
CA SER A 9 -11.41 -6.83 27.44
C SER A 9 -11.88 -8.29 27.66
N SER A 10 -13.19 -8.54 27.58
CA SER A 10 -13.85 -9.71 28.18
C SER A 10 -13.31 -11.09 27.73
N PRO A 11 -13.11 -12.06 28.64
CA PRO A 11 -13.05 -13.48 28.28
C PRO A 11 -14.37 -13.90 27.62
N ARG A 12 -14.30 -14.71 26.56
CA ARG A 12 -15.50 -15.18 25.84
C ARG A 12 -16.26 -16.16 26.74
N LYS A 13 -17.51 -15.82 27.07
CA LYS A 13 -18.41 -16.66 27.89
C LYS A 13 -18.73 -17.99 27.17
N LEU A 14 -18.78 -19.10 27.89
CA LEU A 14 -19.28 -20.39 27.37
C LEU A 14 -20.73 -20.59 27.81
N TYR A 15 -21.51 -21.38 27.08
CA TYR A 15 -22.81 -21.87 27.54
C TYR A 15 -22.66 -23.32 28.02
N SER A 16 -22.85 -23.58 29.31
CA SER A 16 -22.89 -24.95 29.84
C SER A 16 -24.22 -25.59 29.41
N LYS A 17 -24.16 -26.71 28.67
CA LYS A 17 -25.38 -27.47 28.32
C LYS A 17 -25.94 -28.21 29.53
N ASP A 18 -25.07 -28.60 30.47
CA ASP A 18 -25.47 -29.35 31.67
C ASP A 18 -26.15 -28.45 32.69
N GLU A 19 -25.59 -27.26 32.93
CA GLU A 19 -26.14 -26.28 33.89
C GLU A 19 -27.10 -25.27 33.23
N GLN A 20 -27.27 -25.37 31.91
CA GLN A 20 -28.12 -24.51 31.08
C GLN A 20 -27.90 -22.99 31.28
N LYS A 21 -26.69 -22.57 31.66
CA LYS A 21 -26.36 -21.19 31.98
C LYS A 21 -25.09 -20.72 31.28
N LEU A 22 -24.98 -19.40 31.12
CA LEU A 22 -23.72 -18.76 30.73
C LEU A 22 -22.72 -18.87 31.88
N VAL A 23 -21.51 -19.31 31.57
CA VAL A 23 -20.38 -19.31 32.49
C VAL A 23 -19.33 -18.34 31.96
N SER A 24 -18.80 -17.49 32.85
CA SER A 24 -17.96 -16.34 32.50
C SER A 24 -16.47 -16.62 32.56
N GLU A 25 -16.05 -17.81 32.99
CA GLU A 25 -14.67 -18.07 33.33
C GLU A 25 -14.15 -19.31 32.62
N ASP A 26 -12.87 -19.24 32.28
CA ASP A 26 -12.02 -20.23 31.62
C ASP A 26 -11.83 -21.51 32.47
N ILE A 27 -12.88 -21.96 33.18
CA ILE A 27 -12.86 -22.97 34.22
C ILE A 27 -13.51 -24.25 33.71
N VAL A 28 -12.68 -25.29 33.60
CA VAL A 28 -13.14 -26.69 33.51
C VAL A 28 -13.01 -27.28 34.91
N THR A 29 -14.13 -27.70 35.51
CA THR A 29 -14.12 -28.44 36.79
C THR A 29 -14.04 -29.94 36.50
N SER A 30 -13.26 -30.67 37.30
CA SER A 30 -12.96 -32.10 37.13
C SER A 30 -14.14 -33.06 37.31
N GLU A 31 -15.32 -32.59 37.69
CA GLU A 31 -16.44 -33.49 37.96
C GLU A 31 -17.31 -33.72 36.70
N GLN A 32 -17.17 -34.93 36.14
CA GLN A 32 -17.99 -35.53 35.08
C GLN A 32 -17.85 -34.95 33.65
N ARG A 33 -18.39 -35.70 32.67
CA ARG A 33 -18.43 -35.32 31.26
C ARG A 33 -19.27 -34.06 31.07
N LYS A 34 -18.64 -32.88 31.06
CA LYS A 34 -19.34 -31.61 30.83
C LYS A 34 -19.33 -31.24 29.36
N THR A 35 -20.45 -30.72 28.88
CA THR A 35 -20.65 -30.30 27.50
C THR A 35 -20.93 -28.80 27.47
N TYR A 36 -20.06 -28.05 26.81
CA TYR A 36 -20.21 -26.61 26.64
C TYR A 36 -20.43 -26.29 25.17
N GLU A 37 -21.05 -25.14 24.93
CA GLU A 37 -21.16 -24.59 23.59
C GLU A 37 -20.53 -23.21 23.55
N ARG A 38 -19.67 -23.01 22.55
CA ARG A 38 -19.09 -21.69 22.32
C ARG A 38 -20.20 -20.74 21.91
N ILE A 39 -20.21 -19.55 22.49
CA ILE A 39 -21.12 -18.49 22.09
C ILE A 39 -20.34 -17.34 21.46
N GLU A 40 -21.03 -16.56 20.65
CA GLU A 40 -20.58 -15.26 20.19
C GLU A 40 -21.46 -14.18 20.79
N LEU A 41 -20.85 -13.23 21.49
CA LEU A 41 -21.54 -12.07 22.02
C LEU A 41 -21.92 -11.13 20.86
N LEU A 42 -23.19 -10.75 20.85
CA LEU A 42 -23.77 -9.77 19.94
C LEU A 42 -23.94 -8.44 20.70
N PHE A 43 -24.21 -7.36 19.96
CA PHE A 43 -24.49 -6.06 20.56
C PHE A 43 -25.69 -6.14 21.52
N GLY A 44 -25.61 -5.41 22.64
CA GLY A 44 -26.70 -5.31 23.62
C GLY A 44 -26.82 -6.48 24.61
N GLY A 45 -25.74 -7.26 24.83
CA GLY A 45 -25.74 -8.37 25.79
C GLY A 45 -26.42 -9.65 25.29
N LEU A 46 -26.85 -9.65 24.03
CA LEU A 46 -27.32 -10.84 23.33
C LEU A 46 -26.14 -11.75 23.00
N TYR A 47 -26.41 -13.04 22.82
CA TYR A 47 -25.41 -14.00 22.36
C TYR A 47 -26.03 -14.99 21.38
N ARG A 48 -25.23 -15.48 20.43
CA ARG A 48 -25.59 -16.64 19.61
C ARG A 48 -24.76 -17.84 20.01
N ARG A 49 -25.41 -18.99 20.13
CA ARG A 49 -24.76 -20.28 20.27
C ARG A 49 -24.18 -20.68 18.91
N THR A 50 -22.91 -21.06 18.86
CA THR A 50 -22.20 -21.29 17.58
C THR A 50 -22.37 -22.72 17.03
N GLY A 51 -23.02 -23.62 17.76
CA GLY A 51 -23.09 -25.05 17.44
C GLY A 51 -21.82 -25.84 17.81
N GLN A 52 -20.69 -25.16 17.96
CA GLN A 52 -19.43 -25.79 18.34
C GLN A 52 -19.49 -26.25 19.80
N THR A 53 -19.51 -27.56 19.96
CA THR A 53 -19.66 -28.23 21.25
C THR A 53 -18.29 -28.68 21.74
N LEU A 54 -17.93 -28.29 22.96
CA LEU A 54 -16.72 -28.70 23.65
C LEU A 54 -17.10 -29.72 24.71
N GLN A 55 -16.42 -30.87 24.72
CA GLN A 55 -16.64 -31.91 25.73
C GLN A 55 -15.39 -32.10 26.56
N PHE A 56 -15.58 -32.16 27.86
CA PHE A 56 -14.52 -32.29 28.85
C PHE A 56 -14.81 -33.55 29.64
N THR A 57 -13.85 -34.46 29.72
CA THR A 57 -13.94 -35.66 30.56
C THR A 57 -12.72 -35.63 31.47
N GLY A 58 -12.91 -35.30 32.75
CA GLY A 58 -11.88 -35.38 33.78
C GLY A 58 -12.00 -36.67 34.56
N ASP A 59 -10.85 -37.20 34.96
CA ASP A 59 -10.73 -38.13 36.09
C ASP A 59 -10.22 -37.30 37.28
N ASP A 60 -10.51 -37.68 38.52
CA ASP A 60 -10.23 -36.88 39.75
C ASP A 60 -8.72 -36.63 40.04
N THR A 61 -7.85 -36.97 39.09
CA THR A 61 -6.39 -36.94 39.24
C THR A 61 -5.68 -36.13 38.16
N ILE A 62 -6.31 -35.17 37.49
CA ILE A 62 -5.61 -34.31 36.50
C ILE A 62 -4.48 -33.55 37.20
N SER A 63 -3.23 -33.79 36.76
CA SER A 63 -2.03 -33.19 37.34
C SER A 63 -1.27 -32.27 36.37
N GLU A 64 -1.60 -32.31 35.06
CA GLU A 64 -0.92 -31.50 34.04
C GLU A 64 -1.87 -31.01 32.94
N LEU A 65 -1.71 -29.74 32.52
CA LEU A 65 -2.28 -29.19 31.29
C LEU A 65 -1.15 -28.90 30.29
N LYS A 66 -1.24 -29.49 29.10
CA LYS A 66 -0.34 -29.25 27.97
C LYS A 66 -1.03 -28.36 26.94
N LEU A 67 -0.31 -27.35 26.43
CA LEU A 67 -0.77 -26.54 25.31
C LEU A 67 -0.07 -27.00 24.03
N GLN A 68 -0.85 -27.38 23.03
CA GLN A 68 -0.33 -27.82 21.73
C GLN A 68 -1.08 -27.13 20.59
N ASP A 69 -0.40 -26.85 19.47
CA ASP A 69 -1.13 -26.51 18.25
C ASP A 69 -1.71 -27.77 17.59
N MET A 70 -2.62 -27.58 16.64
CA MET A 70 -3.21 -28.66 15.85
C MET A 70 -2.17 -29.43 14.98
N ALA A 71 -0.89 -29.02 14.94
CA ALA A 71 0.21 -29.78 14.32
C ALA A 71 0.98 -30.62 15.36
N GLY A 72 0.58 -30.60 16.64
CA GLY A 72 1.20 -31.32 17.74
C GLY A 72 2.42 -30.62 18.34
N ASN A 73 2.74 -29.39 17.93
CA ASN A 73 3.87 -28.66 18.50
C ASN A 73 3.52 -28.18 19.90
N HIS A 74 4.42 -28.42 20.85
CA HIS A 74 4.26 -27.95 22.21
C HIS A 74 4.44 -26.43 22.27
N LEU A 75 3.39 -25.71 22.67
CA LEU A 75 3.38 -24.24 22.71
C LEU A 75 4.03 -23.68 23.97
N GLY A 76 4.53 -24.55 24.84
CA GLY A 76 5.22 -24.26 26.09
C GLY A 76 4.53 -24.94 27.27
N LYS A 77 5.24 -25.01 28.41
CA LYS A 77 4.64 -25.26 29.72
C LYS A 77 4.45 -23.91 30.39
N THR A 78 3.23 -23.46 30.58
CA THR A 78 2.98 -22.32 31.47
C THR A 78 1.81 -22.63 32.38
N ALA A 79 2.08 -23.54 33.31
CA ALA A 79 1.56 -23.46 34.66
C ALA A 79 2.26 -22.38 35.51
N SER A 80 3.36 -21.81 35.00
CA SER A 80 4.25 -20.93 35.76
C SER A 80 4.03 -19.43 35.48
N ASP A 81 3.40 -19.07 34.35
CA ASP A 81 3.12 -17.65 33.98
C ASP A 81 1.63 -17.28 34.09
N LEU A 82 0.75 -18.27 34.17
CA LEU A 82 -0.65 -18.14 34.58
C LEU A 82 -0.76 -18.93 35.88
N ALA A 83 -1.04 -18.25 36.99
CA ALA A 83 -1.08 -18.83 38.34
C ALA A 83 -1.71 -20.25 38.34
N SER A 84 -0.94 -21.25 38.78
CA SER A 84 -1.34 -22.64 39.04
C SER A 84 -2.58 -23.12 38.27
N PRO A 85 -2.44 -23.72 37.08
CA PRO A 85 -3.55 -24.08 36.21
C PRO A 85 -4.37 -25.24 36.75
N VAL A 86 -4.02 -25.81 37.91
CA VAL A 86 -4.81 -26.79 38.65
C VAL A 86 -4.82 -26.35 40.12
N THR A 87 -5.92 -25.75 40.54
CA THR A 87 -6.17 -25.41 41.95
C THR A 87 -7.54 -25.98 42.32
N ASP A 88 -7.64 -26.83 43.35
CA ASP A 88 -8.90 -27.49 43.75
C ASP A 88 -9.68 -28.15 42.61
N GLY A 89 -9.01 -28.87 41.70
CA GLY A 89 -9.67 -29.58 40.58
C GLY A 89 -10.19 -28.69 39.45
N VAL A 90 -9.83 -27.40 39.45
CA VAL A 90 -10.16 -26.44 38.38
C VAL A 90 -9.00 -26.30 37.40
N VAL A 91 -9.27 -26.51 36.11
CA VAL A 91 -8.30 -26.32 35.02
C VAL A 91 -8.56 -25.04 34.23
N TYR A 92 -7.56 -24.17 34.16
CA TYR A 92 -7.61 -22.92 33.39
C TYR A 92 -7.04 -23.08 31.97
N VAL A 93 -7.84 -22.80 30.95
CA VAL A 93 -7.44 -22.97 29.54
C VAL A 93 -7.51 -21.62 28.80
N PRO A 94 -6.38 -21.06 28.35
CA PRO A 94 -6.39 -19.82 27.57
C PRO A 94 -7.22 -19.97 26.31
N LEU A 95 -8.19 -19.09 26.07
CA LEU A 95 -8.99 -19.15 24.83
C LEU A 95 -8.23 -18.57 23.63
N LYS A 96 -7.34 -17.60 23.86
CA LYS A 96 -6.45 -17.03 22.85
C LYS A 96 -5.16 -16.55 23.48
N PHE A 97 -4.06 -16.63 22.74
CA PHE A 97 -2.80 -15.98 23.09
C PHE A 97 -1.93 -15.77 21.86
N THR A 98 -0.98 -14.86 21.94
CA THR A 98 -0.01 -14.60 20.86
C THR A 98 1.38 -14.98 21.33
N LYS A 99 2.09 -15.77 20.52
CA LYS A 99 3.49 -16.13 20.78
C LYS A 99 4.27 -16.09 19.48
N ALA A 100 5.40 -15.38 19.49
CA ALA A 100 6.30 -15.26 18.33
C ALA A 100 5.59 -14.88 17.00
N GLN A 101 4.68 -13.88 17.05
CA GLN A 101 3.88 -13.39 15.90
C GLN A 101 2.88 -14.42 15.33
N VAL A 102 2.56 -15.45 16.10
CA VAL A 102 1.49 -16.40 15.83
C VAL A 102 0.38 -16.21 16.85
N ASP A 103 -0.83 -16.02 16.37
CA ASP A 103 -2.04 -15.99 17.16
C ASP A 103 -2.60 -17.40 17.27
N TYR A 104 -2.78 -17.86 18.51
CA TYR A 104 -3.36 -19.15 18.84
C TYR A 104 -4.79 -18.94 19.33
N GLU A 105 -5.75 -19.66 18.75
CA GLU A 105 -7.15 -19.68 19.19
C GLU A 105 -7.54 -21.10 19.55
N PHE A 106 -8.07 -21.25 20.78
CA PHE A 106 -8.45 -22.53 21.35
C PHE A 106 -9.41 -23.27 20.42
N PHE A 107 -9.04 -24.50 20.10
CA PHE A 107 -9.79 -25.37 19.20
C PHE A 107 -10.56 -26.44 19.97
N GLY A 108 -9.91 -27.08 20.95
CA GLY A 108 -10.54 -28.14 21.73
C GLY A 108 -9.64 -28.72 22.82
N LEU A 109 -10.19 -29.63 23.62
CA LEU A 109 -9.45 -30.38 24.64
C LEU A 109 -9.50 -31.87 24.36
N LYS A 110 -8.39 -32.53 24.67
CA LYS A 110 -8.23 -33.98 24.58
C LYS A 110 -7.67 -34.49 25.91
N SER A 111 -8.16 -35.63 26.36
CA SER A 111 -7.56 -36.36 27.48
C SER A 111 -6.50 -37.32 26.91
N GLU A 112 -5.30 -37.30 27.49
CA GLU A 112 -4.30 -38.34 27.29
C GLU A 112 -4.26 -39.26 28.52
N ARG A 113 -3.84 -40.52 28.34
CA ARG A 113 -3.68 -41.48 29.44
C ARG A 113 -2.82 -40.88 30.55
N GLU A 114 -3.12 -41.25 31.80
CA GLU A 114 -2.37 -40.86 33.00
C GLU A 114 -2.42 -39.33 33.27
N SER A 115 -3.63 -38.83 33.57
CA SER A 115 -3.78 -37.58 34.32
C SER A 115 -3.38 -36.27 33.63
N ALA A 116 -3.25 -36.25 32.30
CA ALA A 116 -2.91 -35.05 31.52
C ALA A 116 -4.05 -34.62 30.57
N LEU A 117 -4.35 -33.32 30.55
CA LEU A 117 -5.20 -32.68 29.54
C LEU A 117 -4.35 -31.96 28.50
N VAL A 118 -4.76 -32.05 27.23
CA VAL A 118 -4.13 -31.34 26.11
C VAL A 118 -5.13 -30.33 25.56
N ALA A 119 -4.84 -29.04 25.72
CA ALA A 119 -5.54 -27.97 25.01
C ALA A 119 -4.91 -27.80 23.62
N GLU A 120 -5.72 -28.03 22.60
CA GLU A 120 -5.34 -27.91 21.21
C GLU A 120 -5.75 -26.54 20.66
N TYR A 121 -4.86 -25.90 19.91
CA TYR A 121 -5.03 -24.56 19.37
C TYR A 121 -4.90 -24.55 17.85
N SER A 122 -5.80 -23.82 17.20
CA SER A 122 -5.56 -23.37 15.82
C SER A 122 -4.55 -22.22 15.83
N ALA A 123 -3.65 -22.20 14.85
CA ALA A 123 -2.51 -21.30 14.83
C ALA A 123 -2.52 -20.46 13.56
N THR A 124 -2.48 -19.14 13.72
CA THR A 124 -2.55 -18.17 12.64
C THR A 124 -1.30 -17.30 12.64
N LYS A 125 -0.56 -17.31 11.52
CA LYS A 125 0.61 -16.47 11.33
C LYS A 125 0.23 -15.14 10.70
N HIS A 126 0.81 -14.05 11.22
CA HIS A 126 0.74 -12.73 10.63
C HIS A 126 2.05 -12.42 9.89
N GLU A 127 1.96 -12.17 8.58
CA GLU A 127 3.11 -11.76 7.77
C GLU A 127 2.90 -10.35 7.24
N GLN A 128 3.95 -9.53 7.36
CA GLN A 128 4.02 -8.20 6.77
C GLN A 128 5.23 -8.13 5.85
N THR A 129 5.01 -7.74 4.61
CA THR A 129 6.07 -7.55 3.62
C THR A 129 5.86 -6.26 2.86
N THR A 130 6.95 -5.69 2.35
CA THR A 130 6.89 -4.50 1.51
C THR A 130 7.29 -4.85 0.08
N THR A 131 6.47 -4.43 -0.87
CA THR A 131 6.81 -4.50 -2.31
C THR A 131 6.83 -3.09 -2.90
N LYS A 132 7.33 -2.95 -4.12
CA LYS A 132 7.48 -1.65 -4.79
C LYS A 132 7.00 -1.71 -6.23
N THR A 133 6.35 -0.64 -6.68
CA THR A 133 6.03 -0.38 -8.09
C THR A 133 6.64 0.93 -8.54
N TYR A 134 6.74 1.09 -9.86
CA TYR A 134 7.31 2.27 -10.48
C TYR A 134 6.41 2.79 -11.60
N LEU A 135 6.29 4.11 -11.68
CA LEU A 135 5.85 4.83 -12.87
C LEU A 135 7.08 5.40 -13.56
N THR A 136 7.19 5.18 -14.86
CA THR A 136 8.23 5.78 -15.71
C THR A 136 7.61 6.84 -16.62
N THR A 137 7.99 8.10 -16.43
CA THR A 137 7.65 9.20 -17.33
C THR A 137 8.76 9.38 -18.35
N LYS A 138 8.46 9.15 -19.63
CA LYS A 138 9.39 9.38 -20.75
C LYS A 138 9.12 10.76 -21.35
N PHE A 139 10.19 11.42 -21.82
CA PHE A 139 10.11 12.71 -22.51
C PHE A 139 10.55 12.48 -23.95
N VAL A 140 9.61 12.57 -24.88
CA VAL A 140 9.80 12.05 -26.24
C VAL A 140 9.41 13.08 -27.30
N ASP A 141 9.98 12.93 -28.49
CA ASP A 141 9.47 13.62 -29.68
C ASP A 141 8.23 12.90 -30.26
N PRO A 142 7.57 13.42 -31.31
CA PRO A 142 6.37 12.79 -31.87
C PRO A 142 6.65 11.42 -32.53
N LYS A 143 7.92 11.07 -32.74
CA LYS A 143 8.36 9.77 -33.25
C LYS A 143 8.70 8.80 -32.10
N GLY A 144 8.48 9.19 -30.85
CA GLY A 144 8.78 8.38 -29.67
C GLY A 144 10.26 8.34 -29.28
N ARG A 145 11.12 9.15 -29.91
CA ARG A 145 12.55 9.18 -29.56
C ARG A 145 12.75 9.94 -28.25
N ALA A 146 13.52 9.36 -27.34
CA ALA A 146 13.80 9.97 -26.05
C ALA A 146 14.65 11.25 -26.23
N LEU A 147 14.15 12.37 -25.68
CA LEU A 147 14.83 13.67 -25.70
C LEU A 147 15.67 13.92 -24.44
N ARG A 148 15.31 13.26 -23.33
CA ARG A 148 16.13 13.22 -22.11
C ARG A 148 15.87 11.92 -21.34
N ARG A 149 16.67 11.73 -20.28
CA ARG A 149 16.48 10.63 -19.33
C ARG A 149 15.06 10.65 -18.74
N ALA A 150 14.40 9.51 -18.83
CA ALA A 150 13.10 9.28 -18.21
C ALA A 150 13.17 9.44 -16.68
N ARG A 151 12.06 9.86 -16.09
CA ARG A 151 11.91 9.96 -14.63
C ARG A 151 11.15 8.77 -14.09
N ARG A 152 11.51 8.34 -12.89
CA ARG A 152 10.86 7.23 -12.19
C ARG A 152 10.34 7.68 -10.86
N GLN A 153 9.07 7.41 -10.62
CA GLN A 153 8.45 7.57 -9.31
C GLN A 153 8.21 6.20 -8.71
N LYS A 154 8.53 6.05 -7.41
CA LYS A 154 8.36 4.81 -6.64
C LYS A 154 7.13 4.92 -5.75
N VAL A 155 6.43 3.80 -5.58
CA VAL A 155 5.40 3.60 -4.55
C VAL A 155 5.73 2.32 -3.79
N LEU A 156 5.69 2.37 -2.46
CA LEU A 156 5.76 1.18 -1.62
C LEU A 156 4.35 0.65 -1.33
N TRP A 157 4.23 -0.67 -1.24
CA TRP A 157 3.00 -1.36 -0.90
C TRP A 157 3.26 -2.22 0.32
N ASN A 158 2.51 -1.98 1.38
CA ASN A 158 2.48 -2.87 2.53
C ASN A 158 1.50 -4.02 2.24
N ILE A 159 1.98 -5.25 2.34
CA ILE A 159 1.20 -6.46 2.14
C ILE A 159 1.09 -7.16 3.49
N CYS A 160 -0.13 -7.28 3.99
CA CYS A 160 -0.42 -8.03 5.21
C CYS A 160 -1.16 -9.32 4.83
N ARG A 161 -0.72 -10.43 5.43
CA ARG A 161 -1.37 -11.74 5.28
C ARG A 161 -1.64 -12.33 6.65
N LYS A 162 -2.83 -12.92 6.78
CA LYS A 162 -3.19 -13.81 7.88
C LYS A 162 -3.28 -15.21 7.32
N ILE A 163 -2.46 -16.12 7.83
CA ILE A 163 -2.27 -17.46 7.24
C ILE A 163 -2.58 -18.51 8.30
N ASP A 164 -3.47 -19.44 8.00
CA ASP A 164 -3.63 -20.66 8.78
C ASP A 164 -2.38 -21.54 8.62
N ILE A 165 -1.70 -21.84 9.73
CA ILE A 165 -0.37 -22.48 9.68
C ILE A 165 -0.44 -23.92 9.16
N ILE A 166 -1.57 -24.62 9.34
CA ILE A 166 -1.69 -26.04 9.02
C ILE A 166 -2.06 -26.26 7.56
N SER A 167 -3.08 -25.56 7.08
CA SER A 167 -3.48 -25.64 5.68
C SER A 167 -2.61 -24.77 4.77
N GLY A 168 -1.87 -23.82 5.33
CA GLY A 168 -1.17 -22.77 4.57
C GLY A 168 -2.12 -21.78 3.88
N LYS A 169 -3.43 -21.86 4.17
CA LYS A 169 -4.45 -21.03 3.54
C LYS A 169 -4.33 -19.59 4.02
N ILE A 170 -4.33 -18.64 3.09
CA ILE A 170 -4.48 -17.22 3.39
C ILE A 170 -5.93 -16.97 3.80
N LEU A 171 -6.13 -16.63 5.08
CA LEU A 171 -7.42 -16.28 5.65
C LEU A 171 -7.80 -14.83 5.36
N GLU A 172 -6.83 -13.92 5.43
CA GLU A 172 -7.01 -12.50 5.13
C GLU A 172 -5.81 -11.96 4.35
N TYR A 173 -6.08 -11.07 3.41
CA TYR A 173 -5.08 -10.40 2.57
C TYR A 173 -5.42 -8.93 2.44
N SER A 174 -4.45 -8.06 2.68
CA SER A 174 -4.56 -6.64 2.35
C SER A 174 -3.29 -6.16 1.67
N LYS A 175 -3.46 -5.22 0.73
CA LYS A 175 -2.37 -4.57 0.02
C LYS A 175 -2.64 -3.08 -0.02
N ILE A 176 -1.89 -2.33 0.78
CA ILE A 176 -2.15 -0.92 1.05
C ILE A 176 -0.96 -0.11 0.49
N PRO A 177 -1.20 0.85 -0.42
CA PRO A 177 -0.14 1.69 -0.93
C PRO A 177 0.25 2.77 0.08
N GLU A 178 1.51 3.19 0.06
CA GLU A 178 2.03 4.33 0.83
C GLU A 178 1.37 5.66 0.44
N LYS A 179 0.91 5.78 -0.82
CA LYS A 179 0.24 6.96 -1.37
C LYS A 179 -0.79 6.54 -2.41
N LEU A 180 -1.83 7.34 -2.60
CA LEU A 180 -2.97 7.00 -3.47
C LEU A 180 -2.73 7.26 -4.97
N SER A 181 -1.70 8.03 -5.32
CA SER A 181 -1.34 8.34 -6.70
C SER A 181 0.15 8.71 -6.82
N TYR A 182 0.66 8.70 -8.05
CA TYR A 182 1.95 9.30 -8.35
C TYR A 182 1.85 10.83 -8.33
N ALA A 183 2.94 11.49 -7.96
CA ALA A 183 3.00 12.94 -7.90
C ALA A 183 2.93 13.54 -9.31
N THR A 184 2.40 14.76 -9.40
CA THR A 184 2.42 15.55 -10.63
C THR A 184 3.84 15.66 -11.18
N GLU A 185 4.01 15.34 -12.46
CA GLU A 185 5.28 15.50 -13.16
C GLU A 185 5.15 16.70 -14.10
N LYS A 186 5.89 17.77 -13.80
CA LYS A 186 5.97 18.94 -14.67
C LYS A 186 6.82 18.62 -15.90
N SER A 187 6.44 19.16 -17.04
CA SER A 187 7.24 19.12 -18.26
C SER A 187 8.51 19.94 -18.04
N PRO A 188 9.71 19.35 -18.06
CA PRO A 188 10.94 20.12 -18.03
C PRO A 188 11.12 20.90 -19.33
N VAL A 189 11.78 22.06 -19.25
CA VAL A 189 12.28 22.77 -20.42
C VAL A 189 13.38 21.93 -21.07
N ILE A 190 13.24 21.68 -22.37
CA ILE A 190 14.24 20.98 -23.19
C ILE A 190 14.68 21.94 -24.30
N PRO A 191 15.96 22.36 -24.35
CA PRO A 191 16.43 23.27 -25.37
C PRO A 191 16.12 22.81 -26.79
N GLY A 192 15.51 23.68 -27.60
CA GLY A 192 15.12 23.37 -28.98
C GLY A 192 13.76 22.70 -29.14
N TYR A 193 13.00 22.51 -28.05
CA TYR A 193 11.73 21.81 -28.05
C TYR A 193 10.68 22.49 -27.17
N ILE A 194 9.41 22.39 -27.54
CA ILE A 194 8.24 22.85 -26.80
C ILE A 194 7.42 21.64 -26.36
N ALA A 195 7.11 21.55 -25.08
CA ALA A 195 6.22 20.52 -24.55
C ALA A 195 4.78 20.76 -25.02
N GLU A 196 4.06 19.69 -25.36
CA GLU A 196 2.64 19.79 -25.74
C GLU A 196 1.74 20.15 -24.56
N THR A 197 2.13 19.74 -23.34
CA THR A 197 1.43 20.06 -22.09
C THR A 197 2.43 20.55 -21.04
N PRO A 198 1.98 21.33 -20.04
CA PRO A 198 2.85 21.79 -18.94
C PRO A 198 3.29 20.64 -17.99
N GLY A 199 2.69 19.46 -18.13
CA GLY A 199 2.99 18.27 -17.35
C GLY A 199 1.82 17.30 -17.35
N ILE A 200 1.92 16.27 -16.52
CA ILE A 200 0.84 15.32 -16.23
C ILE A 200 0.44 15.49 -14.77
N VAL A 201 -0.81 15.84 -14.55
CA VAL A 201 -1.39 15.98 -13.20
C VAL A 201 -1.77 14.60 -12.71
N GLN A 202 -1.27 14.24 -11.52
CA GLN A 202 -1.59 13.03 -10.74
C GLN A 202 -1.93 11.77 -11.55
N THR A 203 -0.99 10.83 -11.59
CA THR A 203 -1.19 9.56 -12.29
C THR A 203 -1.66 8.47 -11.33
N GLU A 204 -2.64 7.66 -11.75
CA GLU A 204 -3.10 6.49 -10.98
C GLU A 204 -1.99 5.44 -10.81
N LEU A 205 -2.07 4.67 -9.73
CA LEU A 205 -1.02 3.71 -9.36
C LEU A 205 -0.87 2.52 -10.32
N GLU A 206 -1.91 2.23 -11.11
CA GLU A 206 -1.92 1.17 -12.12
C GLU A 206 -1.07 1.49 -13.35
N VAL A 207 -0.85 2.78 -13.61
CA VAL A 207 -0.03 3.23 -14.75
C VAL A 207 1.44 2.95 -14.46
N LYS A 208 2.09 2.23 -15.38
CA LYS A 208 3.51 1.87 -15.28
C LYS A 208 4.40 2.78 -16.13
N GLU A 209 3.86 3.30 -17.22
CA GLU A 209 4.56 4.18 -18.15
C GLU A 209 3.63 5.28 -18.67
N GLN A 210 4.18 6.47 -18.87
CA GLN A 210 3.50 7.59 -19.51
C GLN A 210 4.51 8.46 -20.25
N ASN A 211 4.03 9.27 -21.20
CA ASN A 211 4.88 10.10 -22.04
C ASN A 211 4.47 11.58 -21.91
N ILE A 212 5.46 12.46 -21.87
CA ILE A 212 5.31 13.89 -22.18
C ILE A 212 5.95 14.10 -23.54
N THR A 213 5.12 14.51 -24.50
CA THR A 213 5.54 14.72 -25.89
C THR A 213 6.00 16.15 -26.10
N TYR A 214 7.01 16.31 -26.94
CA TYR A 214 7.59 17.59 -27.31
C TYR A 214 7.67 17.73 -28.82
N GLN A 215 7.50 18.95 -29.32
CA GLN A 215 7.70 19.30 -30.72
C GLN A 215 8.90 20.23 -30.86
N GLN A 216 9.57 20.17 -32.01
CA GLN A 216 10.72 21.03 -32.27
C GLN A 216 10.29 22.50 -32.28
N ILE A 217 11.02 23.36 -31.58
CA ILE A 217 10.75 24.79 -31.57
C ILE A 217 11.05 25.38 -32.96
N GLY A 218 10.22 26.32 -33.39
CA GLY A 218 10.41 27.06 -34.62
C GLY A 218 11.65 27.96 -34.58
N GLN A 219 11.93 28.59 -35.72
CA GLN A 219 13.10 29.44 -35.90
C GLN A 219 12.79 30.71 -36.68
N ILE A 220 13.63 31.72 -36.46
CA ILE A 220 13.71 32.91 -37.31
C ILE A 220 14.50 32.55 -38.56
N VAL A 221 13.88 32.69 -39.72
CA VAL A 221 14.48 32.53 -41.04
C VAL A 221 14.75 33.93 -41.61
N ALA A 222 15.99 34.36 -41.58
CA ALA A 222 16.42 35.62 -42.17
C ALA A 222 16.74 35.42 -43.66
N ILE A 223 16.07 36.19 -44.53
CA ILE A 223 16.26 36.17 -45.98
C ILE A 223 16.62 37.55 -46.51
N ASN A 224 17.26 37.63 -47.68
CA ASN A 224 17.43 38.89 -48.39
C ASN A 224 16.12 39.30 -49.12
N GLN A 225 16.11 40.47 -49.78
CA GLN A 225 14.96 40.94 -50.56
C GLN A 225 14.57 40.01 -51.72
N SER A 226 15.55 39.31 -52.30
CA SER A 226 15.36 38.33 -53.37
C SER A 226 14.79 36.99 -52.89
N GLY A 227 14.76 36.74 -51.58
CA GLY A 227 14.31 35.48 -51.00
C GLY A 227 15.41 34.51 -50.58
N ASP A 228 16.68 34.84 -50.81
CA ASP A 228 17.79 33.94 -50.48
C ASP A 228 18.03 33.90 -48.97
N LEU A 229 18.31 32.69 -48.46
CA LEU A 229 18.59 32.46 -47.06
C LEU A 229 19.90 33.14 -46.62
N LEU A 230 19.81 33.97 -45.58
CA LEU A 230 20.96 34.58 -44.93
C LEU A 230 21.34 33.85 -43.64
N LYS A 231 20.35 33.54 -42.79
CA LYS A 231 20.59 32.89 -41.48
C LYS A 231 19.34 32.21 -40.94
N LYS A 232 19.51 31.16 -40.15
CA LYS A 232 18.46 30.57 -39.30
C LYS A 232 18.88 30.61 -37.84
N ILE A 233 17.98 31.00 -36.95
CA ILE A 233 18.20 30.98 -35.50
C ILE A 233 16.95 30.41 -34.81
N PRO A 234 17.05 29.31 -34.03
CA PRO A 234 15.91 28.80 -33.29
C PRO A 234 15.44 29.82 -32.24
N TYR A 235 14.14 29.83 -31.94
CA TYR A 235 13.66 30.61 -30.82
C TYR A 235 14.31 30.14 -29.50
N ARG A 236 14.40 31.05 -28.54
CA ARG A 236 14.76 30.71 -27.17
C ARG A 236 13.56 30.05 -26.50
N ASN A 237 13.83 29.03 -25.70
CA ASN A 237 12.82 28.48 -24.79
C ASN A 237 12.58 29.44 -23.62
N ASP A 238 11.32 29.52 -23.17
CA ASP A 238 11.01 30.04 -21.85
C ASP A 238 11.62 29.12 -20.79
N GLN A 239 12.32 29.70 -19.81
CA GLN A 239 13.05 28.95 -18.78
C GLN A 239 12.14 28.45 -17.65
N GLN A 240 10.92 28.98 -17.55
CA GLN A 240 9.94 28.67 -16.52
C GLN A 240 8.73 27.91 -17.07
N ASP A 241 8.45 28.02 -18.37
CA ASP A 241 7.32 27.38 -19.04
C ASP A 241 7.77 26.57 -20.27
N ALA A 242 7.80 25.23 -20.12
CA ALA A 242 8.20 24.33 -21.20
C ALA A 242 7.26 24.36 -22.43
N THR A 243 6.08 24.97 -22.32
CA THR A 243 5.10 25.11 -23.42
C THR A 243 5.29 26.38 -24.24
N LYS A 244 6.26 27.24 -23.88
CA LYS A 244 6.43 28.56 -24.48
C LYS A 244 7.85 28.84 -25.00
N ALA A 245 7.91 29.69 -26.00
CA ALA A 245 9.13 30.37 -26.39
C ALA A 245 9.30 31.66 -25.59
N ALA A 246 10.55 32.03 -25.34
CA ALA A 246 10.93 33.33 -24.81
C ALA A 246 11.24 34.32 -25.94
N GLU A 247 11.41 35.56 -25.53
CA GLU A 247 11.94 36.62 -26.38
C GLU A 247 13.29 36.23 -27.00
N THR A 248 13.36 36.33 -28.32
CA THR A 248 14.53 35.93 -29.12
C THR A 248 15.03 37.12 -29.93
N LEU A 249 16.33 37.40 -29.83
CA LEU A 249 16.99 38.45 -30.62
C LEU A 249 16.97 38.11 -32.11
N LEU A 250 16.57 39.08 -32.93
CA LEU A 250 16.70 38.97 -34.37
C LEU A 250 18.19 38.99 -34.77
N PRO A 251 18.61 38.18 -35.77
CA PRO A 251 20.01 38.08 -36.16
C PRO A 251 20.59 39.41 -36.65
N LYS A 252 21.71 39.85 -36.08
CA LYS A 252 22.55 40.88 -36.69
C LYS A 252 23.36 40.26 -37.84
N ILE A 253 23.20 40.77 -39.05
CA ILE A 253 23.85 40.25 -40.27
C ILE A 253 24.69 41.35 -40.89
N LYS A 254 26.00 41.11 -41.05
CA LYS A 254 26.94 42.12 -41.55
C LYS A 254 26.56 42.58 -42.95
N GLY A 255 26.42 43.89 -43.15
CA GLY A 255 26.05 44.50 -44.43
C GLY A 255 24.56 44.44 -44.79
N TYR A 256 23.71 44.02 -43.85
CA TYR A 256 22.26 43.92 -44.04
C TYR A 256 21.50 44.59 -42.89
N HIS A 257 20.43 45.30 -43.23
CA HIS A 257 19.50 45.92 -42.29
C HIS A 257 18.15 45.17 -42.33
N ARG A 258 17.50 45.07 -41.17
CA ARG A 258 16.16 44.46 -41.04
C ARG A 258 15.12 45.38 -41.67
N THR A 259 14.09 44.80 -42.28
CA THR A 259 12.91 45.59 -42.72
C THR A 259 11.89 45.84 -41.62
N VAL A 260 12.12 45.28 -40.43
CA VAL A 260 11.31 45.48 -39.23
C VAL A 260 12.14 46.22 -38.18
N GLU A 261 11.51 47.10 -37.41
CA GLU A 261 12.19 47.92 -36.41
C GLU A 261 12.52 47.14 -35.13
N ASN A 262 11.74 46.11 -34.81
CA ASN A 262 11.93 45.29 -33.61
C ASN A 262 13.35 44.71 -33.51
N GLU A 263 13.93 44.68 -32.32
CA GLU A 263 15.21 44.00 -32.07
C GLU A 263 15.05 42.52 -31.73
N THR A 264 13.90 42.18 -31.19
CA THR A 264 13.54 40.89 -30.64
C THR A 264 12.15 40.47 -31.12
N ILE A 265 11.82 39.20 -30.93
CA ILE A 265 10.47 38.70 -31.14
C ILE A 265 10.12 37.65 -30.09
N VAL A 266 8.87 37.70 -29.63
CA VAL A 266 8.21 36.58 -28.97
C VAL A 266 7.26 35.99 -30.03
N PRO A 267 7.49 34.77 -30.52
CA PRO A 267 6.64 34.19 -31.55
C PRO A 267 5.25 33.92 -30.98
N HIS A 268 4.20 34.26 -31.73
CA HIS A 268 2.82 33.90 -31.35
C HIS A 268 2.62 32.38 -31.37
N ASP A 269 3.19 31.69 -32.36
CA ASP A 269 3.24 30.24 -32.43
C ASP A 269 4.70 29.78 -32.32
N PRO A 270 5.11 29.18 -31.19
CA PRO A 270 6.50 28.79 -30.98
C PRO A 270 6.92 27.58 -31.82
N LEU A 271 5.99 26.91 -32.49
CA LEU A 271 6.25 25.75 -33.36
C LEU A 271 6.40 26.14 -34.84
N ARG A 272 6.13 27.40 -35.18
CA ARG A 272 6.19 27.88 -36.57
C ARG A 272 7.37 28.81 -36.80
N ASP A 273 8.03 28.58 -37.92
CA ASP A 273 9.07 29.46 -38.41
C ASP A 273 8.47 30.81 -38.82
N ILE A 274 9.21 31.88 -38.56
CA ILE A 274 8.91 33.20 -39.11
C ILE A 274 10.00 33.61 -40.09
N THR A 275 9.60 34.32 -41.13
CA THR A 275 10.54 34.85 -42.12
C THR A 275 10.69 36.34 -41.94
N ILE A 276 11.93 36.81 -41.77
CA ILE A 276 12.26 38.23 -41.67
C ILE A 276 13.12 38.62 -42.87
N LYS A 277 12.68 39.63 -43.61
CA LYS A 277 13.44 40.18 -44.73
C LYS A 277 14.52 41.14 -44.25
N TYR A 278 15.65 41.09 -44.94
CA TYR A 278 16.77 41.98 -44.76
C TYR A 278 17.11 42.61 -46.11
N CYS A 279 17.48 43.89 -46.08
CA CYS A 279 17.95 44.59 -47.25
C CYS A 279 19.41 45.01 -47.09
N LYS A 280 20.12 45.01 -48.22
CA LYS A 280 21.51 45.46 -48.28
C LYS A 280 21.48 46.97 -48.46
N ASN A 281 22.05 47.71 -47.50
CA ASN A 281 22.22 49.16 -47.55
C ASN A 281 20.93 50.03 -47.55
N CYS A 282 19.79 49.56 -47.02
CA CYS A 282 18.75 50.55 -46.66
C CYS A 282 19.14 51.18 -45.33
N SER A 283 19.35 52.50 -45.36
CA SER A 283 19.52 53.38 -44.20
C SER A 283 18.17 53.70 -43.58
#